data_AF-A0A9X1V832-F1
#
_entry.id   AF-A0A9X1V832-F1
#
_cell.length_a   1.000
_cell.length_b   1.000
_cell.length_c   1.000
_cell.angle_alpha   90.00
_cell.angle_beta   90.00
_cell.angle_gamma   90.00
#
_symmetry.space_group_name_H-M   'P 1'
#
loop_
_entity.id
_entity.type
_entity.pdbx_description
1 polymer ?
#
loop_
_entity_poly.entity_id
_entity_poly.type
_entity_poly.pdbx_seq_one_letter_code
_entity_poly.pdbx_strand_id
1 'polypeptide(L)' 'MSVFQCPICGELMEALTNYHCMSRHHMSRKELVDQHGMPRYVSPAMKREVQQWIRSSQVITRLDYEVAQAAARSQIRKS' A
#
# COMPACT_ATOMS: atom_id res chain seq x y z
N MET A 1 1.60 2.41 -1.19
CA MET A 1 2.21 1.87 -2.42
C MET A 1 1.11 1.73 -3.45
N SER A 2 1.26 2.40 -4.57
CA SER A 2 0.29 2.40 -5.67
C SER A 2 0.59 1.24 -6.61
N VAL A 3 -0.43 0.54 -7.11
CA VAL A 3 -0.26 -0.51 -8.12
C VAL A 3 -1.07 -0.17 -9.37
N PHE A 4 -0.48 -0.38 -10.53
CA PHE A 4 -1.12 -0.23 -11.83
C PHE A 4 -1.52 -1.61 -12.34
N GLN A 5 -2.63 -1.67 -13.05
CA GLN A 5 -3.09 -2.86 -13.74
C GLN A 5 -2.86 -2.72 -15.24
N CYS A 6 -2.20 -3.71 -15.84
CA CYS A 6 -2.07 -3.81 -17.28
C CYS A 6 -3.45 -3.98 -17.94
N PRO A 7 -3.81 -3.17 -18.96
CA PRO A 7 -5.13 -3.21 -19.57
C PRO A 7 -5.37 -4.46 -20.45
N ILE A 8 -4.31 -5.16 -20.88
CA ILE A 8 -4.43 -6.39 -21.68
C ILE A 8 -4.60 -7.62 -20.77
N CYS A 9 -3.63 -7.88 -19.88
CA CYS A 9 -3.59 -9.12 -19.11
C CYS A 9 -4.05 -8.98 -17.65
N GLY A 10 -4.29 -7.77 -17.16
CA GLY A 10 -4.70 -7.54 -15.79
C GLY A 10 -3.60 -7.71 -14.74
N GLU A 11 -2.35 -7.94 -15.14
CA GLU A 11 -1.20 -8.07 -14.23
C GLU A 11 -0.99 -6.78 -13.43
N LEU A 12 -0.75 -6.94 -12.12
CA LEU A 12 -0.51 -5.83 -11.18
C LEU A 12 0.99 -5.53 -11.09
N MET A 13 1.36 -4.26 -11.19
CA MET A 13 2.75 -3.83 -11.22
C MET A 13 2.90 -2.41 -10.67
N GLU A 14 4.10 -2.06 -10.18
CA GLU A 14 4.37 -0.71 -9.66
C GLU A 14 4.31 0.37 -10.75
N ALA A 15 4.61 0.00 -11.99
CA ALA A 15 4.44 0.83 -13.18
C ALA A 15 4.32 -0.05 -14.43
N LEU A 16 3.56 0.40 -15.43
CA LEU A 16 3.55 -0.24 -16.74
C LEU A 16 4.88 0.05 -17.47
N THR A 17 5.68 -0.99 -17.71
CA THR A 17 7.02 -0.87 -18.32
C THR A 17 7.03 -1.40 -19.76
N ASN A 18 7.91 -0.83 -20.60
CA ASN A 18 8.16 -1.35 -21.95
C ASN A 18 8.59 -2.82 -21.93
N TYR A 19 9.37 -3.21 -20.93
CA TYR A 19 9.82 -4.60 -20.77
C TYR A 19 8.64 -5.57 -20.63
N HIS A 20 7.67 -5.27 -19.76
CA HIS A 20 6.45 -6.07 -19.64
C HIS A 20 5.69 -6.13 -20.98
N CYS A 21 5.46 -4.97 -21.62
CA CYS A 21 4.69 -4.92 -22.86
C CYS A 21 5.34 -5.73 -23.99
N MET A 22 6.66 -5.62 -24.16
CA MET A 22 7.38 -6.34 -25.21
C MET A 22 7.50 -7.84 -24.94
N SER A 23 7.73 -8.23 -23.68
CA SER A 23 7.90 -9.65 -23.32
C SER A 23 6.59 -10.43 -23.29
N ARG A 24 5.48 -9.79 -22.92
CA ARG A 24 4.16 -10.45 -22.79
C ARG A 24 3.26 -10.25 -24.01
N HIS A 25 3.33 -9.09 -24.65
CA HIS A 25 2.35 -8.67 -25.67
C HIS A 25 3.02 -8.34 -27.02
N HIS A 26 4.35 -8.44 -27.12
CA HIS A 26 5.13 -8.17 -28.33
C HIS A 26 4.87 -6.79 -28.95
N MET A 27 4.54 -5.80 -28.11
CA MET A 27 4.28 -4.42 -28.52
C MET A 27 4.97 -3.45 -27.55
N SER A 28 5.28 -2.25 -28.03
CA SER A 28 5.78 -1.18 -27.16
C SER A 28 4.68 -0.71 -26.19
N ARG A 29 5.08 -0.08 -25.08
CA ARG A 29 4.13 0.53 -24.15
C ARG A 29 3.26 1.58 -24.82
N LYS A 30 3.81 2.33 -25.78
CA LYS A 30 3.05 3.35 -26.51
C LYS A 30 1.92 2.72 -27.32
N GLU A 31 2.24 1.70 -28.13
CA GLU A 31 1.24 0.98 -28.92
C GLU A 31 0.16 0.35 -28.02
N LEU A 32 0.57 -0.23 -26.89
CA LEU A 32 -0.36 -0.80 -25.92
C LEU A 32 -1.33 0.24 -25.37
N VAL A 33 -0.82 1.42 -24.99
CA VAL A 33 -1.65 2.52 -24.47
C VAL A 33 -2.57 3.09 -25.56
N ASP A 34 -2.07 3.25 -26.78
CA ASP A 34 -2.84 3.80 -27.89
C ASP A 34 -3.98 2.85 -28.31
N GLN A 35 -3.78 1.53 -28.22
CA GLN A 35 -4.78 0.52 -28.60
C GLN A 35 -5.73 0.13 -27.46
N HIS A 36 -5.24 0.01 -26.23
CA HIS A 36 -6.00 -0.56 -25.10
C HIS A 36 -6.28 0.44 -23.97
N GLY A 37 -5.79 1.67 -24.11
CA GLY A 37 -5.95 2.73 -23.12
C GLY A 37 -4.89 2.70 -22.01
N MET A 38 -4.98 3.67 -21.11
CA MET A 38 -4.03 3.84 -20.02
C MET A 38 -4.17 2.73 -18.96
N PRO A 39 -3.06 2.25 -18.36
CA PRO A 39 -3.11 1.31 -17.25
C PRO A 39 -3.93 1.89 -16.10
N ARG A 40 -4.86 1.11 -15.56
CA ARG A 40 -5.75 1.57 -14.49
C ARG A 40 -4.96 1.66 -13.20
N TYR A 41 -5.07 2.81 -12.54
CA TYR A 41 -4.58 2.98 -11.18
C TYR A 41 -5.45 2.14 -10.26
N VAL A 42 -4.86 1.10 -9.66
CA VAL A 42 -5.51 0.29 -8.64
C VAL A 42 -4.86 0.66 -7.31
N SER A 43 -5.53 1.51 -6.54
CA SER A 43 -5.28 1.50 -5.11
C SER A 43 -5.58 0.08 -4.62
N PRO A 44 -4.73 -0.56 -3.80
CA PRO A 44 -5.19 -1.73 -3.06
C PRO A 44 -6.53 -1.35 -2.43
N ALA A 45 -7.59 -2.04 -2.82
CA ALA A 45 -8.90 -1.82 -2.24
C ALA A 45 -8.81 -2.34 -0.81
N MET A 46 -8.33 -1.50 0.09
CA MET A 46 -8.19 -1.83 1.49
C MET A 46 -9.60 -2.08 1.99
N LYS A 47 -9.89 -3.34 2.35
CA LYS A 47 -11.22 -3.72 2.84
C LYS A 47 -11.63 -2.74 3.94
N ARG A 48 -12.89 -2.31 3.94
CA ARG A 48 -13.42 -1.35 4.92
C ARG A 48 -13.15 -1.81 6.36
N GLU A 49 -13.21 -3.11 6.60
CA GLU A 49 -12.84 -3.76 7.86
C GLU A 49 -11.38 -3.53 8.25
N VAL A 50 -10.45 -3.62 7.30
CA VAL A 50 -9.01 -3.38 7.55
C VAL A 50 -8.78 -1.88 7.82
N GLN A 51 -9.45 -0.99 7.10
CA GLN A 51 -9.39 0.45 7.40
C GLN A 51 -9.94 0.76 8.79
N GLN A 52 -11.06 0.15 9.15
CA GLN A 52 -11.69 0.34 10.45
C GLN A 52 -10.83 -0.24 11.57
N TRP A 53 -10.24 -1.42 11.36
CA TRP A 53 -9.27 -2.02 12.28
C TRP A 53 -8.06 -1.11 12.49
N ILE A 54 -7.44 -0.57 11.44
CA ILE A 54 -6.31 0.37 11.59
C ILE A 54 -6.73 1.62 12.38
N ARG A 55 -7.90 2.19 12.09
CA ARG A 55 -8.42 3.36 12.83
C ARG A 55 -8.76 3.06 14.29
N SER A 56 -9.24 1.86 14.58
CA SER A 56 -9.58 1.42 15.94
C SER A 56 -8.41 0.80 16.68
N SER A 57 -7.31 0.51 16.00
CA SER A 57 -6.08 0.03 16.61
C SER A 57 -5.55 1.16 17.48
N GLN A 58 -5.42 0.91 18.78
CA GLN A 58 -4.70 1.84 19.66
C GLN A 58 -3.24 1.86 19.21
N VAL A 59 -2.88 2.87 18.42
CA VAL A 59 -1.48 3.17 18.14
C VAL A 59 -0.94 3.80 19.42
N ILE A 60 -0.20 3.02 20.20
CA ILE A 60 0.59 3.56 21.32
C ILE A 60 1.62 4.49 20.69
N THR A 61 1.44 5.79 20.86
CA THR A 61 2.46 6.74 20.41
C THR A 61 3.71 6.60 21.26
N ARG A 62 4.84 7.08 20.75
CA ARG A 62 6.08 7.11 21.54
C ARG A 62 5.89 7.85 22.87
N LEU A 63 5.10 8.92 22.87
CA LEU A 63 4.79 9.69 24.07
C LEU A 63 3.97 8.86 25.06
N ASP A 64 2.94 8.14 24.60
CA ASP A 64 2.14 7.25 25.45
C ASP A 64 3.01 6.16 26.09
N TYR A 65 3.95 5.61 25.34
CA TYR A 65 4.92 4.64 25.84
C TYR A 65 5.84 5.25 26.93
N GLU A 66 6.38 6.44 26.70
CA GLU A 66 7.27 7.13 27.65
C GLU A 66 6.53 7.50 28.94
N VAL A 67 5.28 7.98 28.84
CA VAL A 67 4.42 8.27 30.00
C VAL A 67 4.10 7.00 30.79
N ALA A 68 3.71 5.91 30.11
CA ALA A 68 3.45 4.63 30.76
C ALA A 68 4.70 4.09 31.47
N GLN A 69 5.88 4.20 30.85
CA GLN A 69 7.15 3.75 31.42
C GLN A 69 7.56 4.58 32.64
N ALA A 70 7.35 5.91 32.60
CA ALA A 70 7.60 6.78 33.74
C ALA A 70 6.65 6.49 34.93
N ALA A 71 5.37 6.26 34.63
CA ALA A 71 4.38 5.90 35.65
C ALA A 71 4.73 4.57 36.33
N ALA A 72 5.09 3.53 35.56
CA ALA A 72 5.50 2.23 36.10
C ALA A 72 6.74 2.34 37.03
N ARG A 73 7.75 3.13 36.66
CA ARG A 73 8.93 3.38 37.50
C ARG A 73 8.58 4.09 38.81
N SER A 74 7.60 4.99 38.78
CA SER A 74 7.17 5.72 39.99
C SER A 74 6.40 4.84 40.98
N GLN A 75 5.68 3.83 40.50
CA GLN A 75 4.96 2.88 41.36
C GLN A 75 5.91 1.93 42.09
N ILE A 76 6.99 1.48 41.44
CA ILE A 76 8.04 0.66 42.09
C ILE A 76 8.72 1.41 43.24
N ARG A 77 8.85 2.74 43.12
CA ARG A 77 9.55 3.59 44.10
C ARG A 77 8.73 3.92 45.36
N LYS A 78 7.43 3.64 45.35
CA LYS A 78 6.50 3.89 46.47
C LYS A 78 6.17 2.63 47.27
N SER A 79 6.78 1.49 46.93
CA SER A 79 6.60 0.22 47.64
C SER A 79 7.77 -0.12 48.55
#